data_AF-A0AAW0GKG7-F1
#
_entry.id   AF-A0AAW0GKG7-F1
#
_cell.length_a   1.000
_cell.length_b   1.000
_cell.length_c   1.000
_cell.angle_alpha   90.00
_cell.angle_beta   90.00
_cell.angle_gamma   90.00
#
_symmetry.space_group_name_H-M   'P 1'
#
loop_
_entity.id
_entity.type
_entity.pdbx_description
1 polymer ?
#
loop_
_entity_poly.entity_id
_entity_poly.type
_entity_poly.pdbx_seq_one_letter_code
_entity_poly.pdbx_strand_id
1 'polypeptide(L)'
;MIQGQSGSGAASALPEFSLTDILTPANLAPLFTSHPELIQALFPHLPPDLPRPPTPETLQQIINSPQFRGAVGSLDQALRTGLLGGLVRGLGLPEEAGTSVEAFLRAIQDQASGESGDSMDTD
;
A
#
# COMPACT_ATOMS: atom_id res chain seq x y z
N MET A 1 -41.49 33.08 -13.61
CA MET A 1 -41.27 31.62 -13.50
C MET A 1 -40.31 31.23 -14.63
N ILE A 2 -39.42 30.26 -14.40
CA ILE A 2 -38.15 29.91 -15.10
C ILE A 2 -36.93 30.58 -14.44
N GLN A 3 -35.83 29.90 -14.09
CA GLN A 3 -35.33 28.57 -14.47
C GLN A 3 -34.43 28.05 -13.34
N GLY A 4 -34.57 26.77 -12.97
CA GLY A 4 -33.60 26.07 -12.14
C GLY A 4 -32.32 25.78 -12.93
N GLN A 5 -31.16 25.98 -12.30
CA GLN A 5 -29.91 25.41 -12.78
C GLN A 5 -29.35 24.52 -11.69
N SER A 6 -29.60 23.24 -11.91
CA SER A 6 -29.05 22.10 -11.20
C SER A 6 -27.53 22.16 -11.18
N GLY A 7 -26.97 22.01 -9.99
CA GLY A 7 -25.57 21.63 -9.83
C GLY A 7 -25.36 20.23 -10.38
N SER A 8 -24.48 20.12 -11.36
CA SER A 8 -23.80 18.86 -11.69
C SER A 8 -22.33 19.14 -11.54
N GLY A 9 -21.82 18.95 -10.33
CA GLY A 9 -20.40 18.82 -10.08
C GLY A 9 -19.91 17.59 -10.84
N ALA A 10 -19.11 17.82 -11.87
CA ALA A 10 -18.21 16.82 -12.39
C ALA A 10 -17.15 16.56 -11.32
N ALA A 11 -17.49 15.76 -10.31
CA ALA A 11 -16.48 15.11 -9.49
C ALA A 11 -15.75 14.15 -10.43
N SER A 12 -14.55 14.57 -10.84
CA SER A 12 -13.59 13.74 -11.54
C SER A 12 -13.57 12.37 -10.87
N ALA A 13 -14.11 11.36 -11.54
CA ALA A 13 -13.97 9.97 -11.15
C ALA A 13 -12.53 9.56 -11.43
N LEU A 14 -11.61 10.08 -10.62
CA LEU A 14 -10.30 9.48 -10.46
C LEU A 14 -10.56 8.06 -9.96
N PRO A 15 -9.93 7.03 -10.53
CA PRO A 15 -10.04 5.69 -9.99
C PRO A 15 -9.65 5.73 -8.51
N GLU A 16 -10.63 5.55 -7.63
CA GLU A 16 -10.44 5.44 -6.20
C GLU A 16 -9.80 4.08 -5.90
N PHE A 17 -8.55 3.91 -6.30
CA PHE A 17 -7.78 2.70 -6.02
C PHE A 17 -7.79 2.46 -4.52
N SER A 18 -8.30 1.30 -4.12
CA SER A 18 -8.28 0.87 -2.72
C SER A 18 -7.13 -0.10 -2.52
N LEU A 19 -6.29 0.13 -1.51
CA LEU A 19 -5.24 -0.82 -1.15
C LEU A 19 -5.81 -2.20 -0.81
N THR A 20 -7.06 -2.27 -0.34
CA THR A 20 -7.76 -3.53 -0.07
C THR A 20 -8.04 -4.37 -1.31
N ASP A 21 -8.15 -3.73 -2.48
CA ASP A 21 -8.34 -4.39 -3.77
C ASP A 21 -6.99 -4.79 -4.41
N ILE A 22 -5.94 -4.03 -4.10
CA ILE A 22 -4.58 -4.25 -4.60
C ILE A 22 -3.84 -5.31 -3.77
N LEU A 23 -3.85 -5.20 -2.45
CA LEU A 23 -3.17 -6.09 -1.49
C LEU A 23 -4.02 -7.32 -1.16
N THR A 24 -4.54 -7.97 -2.20
CA THR A 24 -5.33 -9.20 -2.05
C THR A 24 -4.43 -10.43 -1.95
N PRO A 25 -4.88 -11.51 -1.30
CA PRO A 25 -4.15 -12.78 -1.28
C PRO A 25 -3.82 -13.29 -2.68
N ALA A 26 -4.68 -13.05 -3.66
CA ALA A 26 -4.46 -13.44 -5.06
C ALA A 26 -3.26 -12.72 -5.69
N ASN A 27 -3.08 -11.43 -5.38
CA ASN A 27 -1.95 -10.64 -5.87
C ASN A 27 -0.68 -10.91 -5.05
N LEU A 28 -0.77 -11.19 -3.76
CA LEU A 28 0.38 -11.35 -2.89
C LEU A 28 0.97 -12.78 -2.88
N ALA A 29 0.14 -13.81 -3.06
CA ALA A 29 0.60 -15.21 -3.11
C ALA A 29 1.71 -15.49 -4.16
N PRO A 30 1.59 -15.03 -5.43
CA PRO A 30 2.66 -15.25 -6.41
C PRO A 30 3.93 -14.47 -6.07
N LEU A 31 3.84 -13.35 -5.35
CA LEU A 31 4.99 -12.53 -4.95
C LEU A 31 5.82 -13.27 -3.90
N PHE A 32 5.20 -13.87 -2.87
CA PHE A 32 5.94 -14.69 -1.90
C PHE A 32 6.49 -15.98 -2.49
N THR A 33 5.83 -16.51 -3.53
CA THR A 33 6.32 -17.69 -4.26
C THR A 33 7.55 -17.33 -5.09
N SER A 34 7.55 -16.15 -5.72
CA SER A 34 8.66 -15.69 -6.58
C SER A 34 9.83 -15.12 -5.77
N HIS A 35 9.55 -14.56 -4.59
CA HIS A 35 10.50 -13.85 -3.73
C HIS A 35 10.42 -14.36 -2.28
N PRO A 36 11.01 -15.53 -1.98
CA PRO A 36 11.03 -16.08 -0.63
C PRO A 36 11.81 -15.21 0.37
N GLU A 37 12.71 -14.35 -0.09
CA GLU A 37 13.41 -13.36 0.74
C GLU A 37 12.45 -12.36 1.41
N LEU A 38 11.32 -12.03 0.78
CA LEU A 38 10.30 -11.15 1.37
C LEU A 38 9.70 -11.78 2.62
N ILE A 39 9.54 -13.09 2.63
CA ILE A 39 9.00 -13.84 3.78
C ILE A 39 9.94 -13.67 4.97
N GLN A 40 11.26 -13.72 4.74
CA GLN A 40 12.25 -13.54 5.81
C GLN A 40 12.26 -12.12 6.37
N ALA A 41 12.08 -11.11 5.51
CA ALA A 41 11.97 -9.71 5.94
C ALA A 41 10.68 -9.43 6.71
N LEU A 42 9.60 -10.17 6.43
CA LEU A 42 8.30 -10.01 7.11
C LEU A 42 8.24 -10.70 8.48
N PHE A 43 9.01 -11.77 8.70
CA PHE A 43 9.05 -12.50 9.98
C PHE A 43 9.20 -11.63 11.23
N PRO A 44 10.13 -10.65 11.31
CA PRO A 44 10.27 -9.80 12.50
C PRO A 44 9.05 -8.88 12.75
N HIS A 45 8.19 -8.68 11.76
CA HIS A 45 6.99 -7.85 11.86
C HIS A 45 5.71 -8.66 12.10
N LEU A 46 5.80 -10.00 12.16
CA LEU A 46 4.66 -10.85 12.45
C LEU A 46 4.30 -10.79 13.94
N PRO A 47 3.00 -10.87 14.28
CA PRO A 47 2.58 -10.89 15.67
C PRO A 47 3.22 -12.08 16.40
N PRO A 48 3.73 -11.89 17.64
CA PRO A 48 4.39 -12.95 18.40
C PRO A 48 3.41 -14.05 18.86
N ASP A 49 2.10 -13.77 18.84
CA ASP A 49 1.02 -14.69 19.23
C ASP A 49 0.59 -15.60 18.07
N LEU A 50 1.53 -16.03 17.23
CA LEU A 50 1.20 -16.99 16.18
C LEU A 50 1.10 -18.40 16.77
N PRO A 51 -0.03 -19.11 16.57
CA PRO A 51 -0.19 -20.47 17.08
C PRO A 51 0.71 -21.49 16.38
N ARG A 52 1.42 -21.08 15.32
CA ARG A 52 2.31 -21.90 14.51
C ARG A 52 3.62 -21.16 14.25
N PRO A 53 4.73 -21.88 14.03
CA PRO A 53 5.97 -21.28 13.60
C PRO A 53 5.76 -20.43 12.34
N PRO A 54 6.56 -19.37 12.15
CA PRO A 54 6.41 -18.47 11.03
C PRO A 54 6.89 -19.21 9.76
N THR A 55 5.92 -19.71 8.99
CA THR A 55 6.12 -20.44 7.74
C THR A 55 5.39 -19.73 6.60
N PRO A 56 5.76 -19.98 5.33
CA PRO A 56 5.01 -19.48 4.16
C PRO A 56 3.51 -19.81 4.23
N GLU A 57 3.14 -20.97 4.78
CA GLU A 57 1.73 -21.34 4.98
C GLU A 57 1.04 -20.48 6.04
N THR A 58 1.73 -20.16 7.14
CA THR A 58 1.23 -19.23 8.15
C THR A 58 1.05 -17.83 7.56
N LEU A 59 1.96 -17.35 6.72
CA LEU A 59 1.83 -16.07 6.03
C LEU A 59 0.59 -16.04 5.11
N GLN A 60 0.37 -17.12 4.34
CA GLN A 60 -0.84 -17.26 3.53
C GLN A 60 -2.12 -17.21 4.38
N GLN A 61 -2.12 -17.83 5.56
CA GLN A 61 -3.24 -17.77 6.49
C GLN A 61 -3.48 -16.35 7.03
N ILE A 62 -2.41 -15.61 7.35
CA ILE A 62 -2.50 -14.22 7.83
C ILE A 62 -3.10 -13.32 6.75
N ILE A 63 -2.66 -13.44 5.51
CA ILE A 63 -3.12 -12.58 4.40
C ILE A 63 -4.57 -12.91 3.99
N ASN A 64 -4.99 -14.16 4.20
CA ASN A 64 -6.39 -14.54 4.06
C ASN A 64 -7.25 -14.17 5.28
N SER A 65 -6.65 -13.72 6.38
CA SER A 65 -7.37 -13.41 7.60
C SER A 65 -8.10 -12.06 7.52
N PRO A 66 -9.24 -11.93 8.22
CA PRO A 66 -9.98 -10.67 8.29
C PRO A 66 -9.19 -9.56 9.01
N GLN A 67 -8.27 -9.92 9.92
CA GLN A 67 -7.45 -8.95 10.63
C GLN A 67 -6.51 -8.20 9.69
N PHE A 68 -5.85 -8.92 8.77
CA PHE A 68 -5.00 -8.30 7.75
C PHE A 68 -5.81 -7.36 6.86
N ARG A 69 -6.97 -7.81 6.36
CA ARG A 69 -7.86 -6.99 5.52
C ARG A 69 -8.35 -5.72 6.26
N GLY A 70 -8.69 -5.85 7.54
CA GLY A 70 -9.07 -4.71 8.38
C GLY A 70 -7.92 -3.72 8.58
N ALA A 71 -6.69 -4.21 8.77
CA ALA A 71 -5.51 -3.36 8.88
C ALA A 71 -5.22 -2.61 7.56
N VAL A 72 -5.31 -3.30 6.42
CA VAL A 72 -5.16 -2.69 5.08
C VAL A 72 -6.25 -1.65 4.81
N GLY A 73 -7.51 -1.93 5.16
CA GLY A 73 -8.60 -0.96 5.02
C GLY A 73 -8.42 0.26 5.93
N SER A 74 -7.88 0.07 7.14
CA SER A 74 -7.55 1.18 8.05
C SER A 74 -6.41 2.03 7.49
N LEU A 75 -5.39 1.40 6.89
CA LEU A 75 -4.29 2.09 6.22
C LEU A 75 -4.78 2.87 4.99
N ASP A 76 -5.64 2.26 4.16
CA ASP A 76 -6.26 2.90 2.99
C ASP A 76 -7.00 4.18 3.38
N GLN A 77 -7.87 4.10 4.41
CA GLN A 77 -8.60 5.25 4.89
C GLN A 77 -7.68 6.30 5.52
N ALA A 78 -6.63 5.89 6.22
CA ALA A 78 -5.65 6.79 6.77
C ALA A 78 -4.81 7.51 5.68
N LEU A 79 -4.54 6.87 4.54
CA LEU A 79 -3.91 7.52 3.37
C LEU A 79 -4.86 8.52 2.73
N ARG A 80 -6.13 8.15 2.53
CA ARG A 80 -7.17 9.05 1.98
C ARG A 80 -7.42 10.29 2.83
N THR A 81 -7.22 10.18 4.15
CA THR A 81 -7.36 11.30 5.08
C THR A 81 -6.11 12.18 5.16
N GLY A 82 -5.00 11.80 4.51
CA GLY A 82 -3.75 12.57 4.54
C GLY A 82 -3.01 12.50 5.88
N LEU A 83 -3.49 11.68 6.83
CA LEU A 83 -2.95 11.63 8.20
C LEU A 83 -1.64 10.85 8.31
N LEU A 84 -1.23 10.17 7.23
CA LEU A 84 -0.05 9.32 7.21
C LEU A 84 1.22 10.01 6.69
N GLY A 85 1.21 11.32 6.43
CA GLY A 85 2.40 12.08 6.00
C GLY A 85 3.64 11.87 6.90
N GLY A 86 3.45 11.78 8.21
CA GLY A 86 4.55 11.48 9.16
C GLY A 86 5.01 10.02 9.14
N LEU A 87 4.10 9.08 8.84
CA LEU A 87 4.40 7.66 8.79
C LEU A 87 5.15 7.28 7.51
N VAL A 88 4.74 7.84 6.35
CA VAL A 88 5.43 7.60 5.07
C VAL A 88 6.88 8.07 5.13
N ARG A 89 7.17 9.17 5.84
CA ARG A 89 8.54 9.65 6.07
C ARG A 89 9.37 8.66 6.89
N GLY A 90 8.76 7.97 7.85
CA GLY A 90 9.41 6.89 8.62
C GLY A 90 9.68 5.63 7.78
N LEU A 91 8.94 5.44 6.69
CA LEU A 91 9.17 4.39 5.70
C LEU A 91 10.18 4.80 4.61
N GLY A 92 10.76 6.01 4.70
CA GLY A 92 11.67 6.54 3.70
C GLY A 92 10.98 7.08 2.44
N LEU A 93 9.66 7.27 2.47
CA LEU A 93 8.88 7.83 1.37
C LEU A 93 8.69 9.36 1.58
N PRO A 94 8.54 10.14 0.49
CA PRO A 94 8.29 11.58 0.59
C PRO A 94 6.92 11.86 1.23
N GLU A 95 6.77 13.01 1.87
CA GLU A 95 5.53 13.38 2.60
C GLU A 95 4.29 13.45 1.70
N GLU A 96 4.49 13.78 0.42
CA GLU A 96 3.45 13.75 -0.62
C GLU A 96 2.86 12.35 -0.83
N ALA A 97 3.61 11.29 -0.53
CA ALA A 97 3.13 9.90 -0.58
C ALA A 97 2.03 9.61 0.45
N GLY A 98 1.94 10.40 1.52
CA GLY A 98 0.98 10.21 2.60
C GLY A 98 -0.38 10.87 2.34
N THR A 99 -0.57 11.50 1.18
CA THR A 99 -1.76 12.32 0.85
C THR A 99 -2.86 11.53 0.13
N SER A 100 -2.49 10.44 -0.56
CA SER A 100 -3.42 9.61 -1.31
C SER A 100 -2.82 8.22 -1.56
N VAL A 101 -3.68 7.24 -1.84
CA VAL A 101 -3.25 5.88 -2.19
C VAL A 101 -2.42 5.87 -3.47
N GLU A 102 -2.80 6.69 -4.46
CA GLU A 102 -2.04 6.80 -5.72
C GLU A 102 -0.65 7.38 -5.49
N ALA A 103 -0.52 8.47 -4.72
CA ALA A 103 0.77 9.06 -4.39
C ALA A 103 1.66 8.08 -3.59
N PHE A 104 1.06 7.30 -2.69
CA PHE A 104 1.77 6.25 -1.94
C PHE A 104 2.35 5.18 -2.87
N LEU A 105 1.53 4.62 -3.75
CA LEU A 105 1.96 3.60 -4.71
C LEU A 105 2.99 4.14 -5.70
N ARG A 106 2.81 5.38 -6.15
CA ARG A 106 3.76 6.05 -7.04
C ARG A 106 5.12 6.23 -6.37
N ALA A 107 5.14 6.68 -5.13
CA ALA A 107 6.38 6.84 -4.37
C ALA A 107 7.10 5.50 -4.11
N ILE A 108 6.35 4.42 -3.85
CA ILE A 108 6.95 3.07 -3.72
C ILE A 108 7.55 2.61 -5.05
N GLN A 109 6.84 2.82 -6.16
CA GLN A 109 7.34 2.49 -7.48
C GLN A 109 8.59 3.31 -7.83
N ASP A 110 8.61 4.59 -7.48
CA ASP A 110 9.76 5.47 -7.68
C ASP A 110 10.96 5.01 -6.85
N GLN A 111 10.77 4.67 -5.57
CA GLN A 111 11.82 4.06 -4.74
C GLN A 111 12.37 2.76 -5.34
N ALA A 112 11.49 1.86 -5.78
CA ALA A 112 11.89 0.60 -6.38
C ALA A 112 12.59 0.76 -7.75
N SER A 113 12.32 1.85 -8.46
CA SER A 113 12.91 2.14 -9.78
C SER A 113 14.16 3.02 -9.69
N GLY A 114 14.21 3.92 -8.69
CA GLY A 114 15.23 4.93 -8.47
C GLY A 114 16.57 4.38 -7.99
N GLU A 115 16.59 3.17 -7.42
CA GLU A 115 17.85 2.44 -7.17
C GLU A 115 18.61 2.06 -8.46
N SER A 116 18.02 2.24 -9.64
CA SER A 116 18.70 2.02 -10.93
C SER A 116 19.21 3.30 -11.62
N GLY A 117 19.08 4.49 -10.99
CA GLY A 117 19.23 5.78 -11.67
C GLY A 117 20.31 6.76 -11.20
N ASP A 118 20.98 6.55 -10.05
CA ASP A 118 22.03 7.47 -9.57
C ASP A 118 23.42 7.00 -10.02
N SER A 119 23.65 7.07 -11.32
CA SER A 119 25.00 6.98 -11.92
C SER A 119 24.96 7.68 -13.27
N MET A 120 24.71 8.99 -13.28
CA MET A 120 24.95 9.81 -14.46
C MET A 120 25.80 11.02 -14.10
N ASP A 121 27.06 10.90 -14.54
CA ASP A 121 27.88 11.96 -15.12
C ASP A 121 28.39 13.06 -14.18
N THR A 122 29.56 12.79 -13.63
CA THR A 122 30.56 13.82 -13.34
C THR A 122 31.28 14.11 -14.67
N ASP A 123 30.99 15.24 -15.32
CA ASP A 123 31.87 15.88 -16.32
C ASP A 123 32.03 17.37 -15.97
#